data_AF-A0A8J4UQD2-F1
#
_entry.id   AF-A0A8J4UQD2-F1
#
_cell.length_a   1.000
_cell.length_b   1.000
_cell.length_c   1.000
_cell.angle_alpha   90.00
_cell.angle_beta   90.00
_cell.angle_gamma   90.00
#
_symmetry.space_group_name_H-M   'P 1'
#
loop_
_entity.id
_entity.type
_entity.pdbx_description
1 polymer ?
#
loop_
_entity_poly.entity_id
_entity_poly.type
_entity_poly.pdbx_seq_one_letter_code
_entity_poly.pdbx_strand_id
1 'polypeptide(L)'
;MSYEQNKLTTQPIVKSVDAPQYPVLIQDPTVSQVISNFRFSDYAFGLGLSFVLTAGYYAATYRHAPSTLGVSTIVFPSMMGLSGEKVSQRLRGIRENESECKKHNKQFFFKPQPNPSTPFL
;
A
#
# COMPACT_ATOMS: atom_id res chain seq x y z
N MET A 1 -52.05 8.97 -19.36
CA MET A 1 -50.63 9.36 -19.43
C MET A 1 -50.05 9.14 -18.04
N SER A 2 -49.39 8.00 -17.84
CA SER A 2 -48.78 7.61 -16.58
C SER A 2 -47.31 7.96 -16.66
N TYR A 3 -46.82 8.82 -15.77
CA TYR A 3 -45.39 9.13 -15.68
C TYR A 3 -44.74 8.07 -14.79
N GLU A 4 -44.05 7.09 -15.38
CA GLU A 4 -43.13 6.25 -14.64
C GLU A 4 -41.99 7.14 -14.11
N GLN A 5 -41.92 7.28 -12.79
CA GLN A 5 -40.75 7.83 -12.12
C GLN A 5 -39.56 6.90 -12.36
N ASN A 6 -38.65 7.33 -13.24
CA ASN A 6 -37.30 6.81 -13.34
C ASN A 6 -36.60 6.91 -11.97
N LYS A 7 -36.64 5.83 -11.18
CA LYS A 7 -35.80 5.64 -9.98
C LYS A 7 -34.39 5.24 -10.39
N LEU A 8 -33.67 6.11 -11.11
CA LEU A 8 -32.26 5.89 -11.49
C LEU A 8 -31.27 6.84 -10.80
N THR A 9 -31.69 7.55 -9.76
CA THR A 9 -30.85 8.56 -9.09
C THR A 9 -30.93 8.41 -7.58
N THR A 10 -30.11 7.52 -7.01
CA THR A 10 -29.43 7.67 -5.69
C THR A 10 -28.82 6.34 -5.23
N GLN A 11 -27.85 5.83 -5.96
CA GLN A 11 -26.74 5.19 -5.27
C GLN A 11 -25.59 6.19 -5.37
N PRO A 12 -25.16 6.83 -4.27
CA PRO A 12 -23.89 7.51 -4.33
C PRO A 12 -22.88 6.43 -4.75
N ILE A 13 -22.14 6.71 -5.83
CA ILE A 13 -20.92 5.99 -6.17
C ILE A 13 -19.94 6.35 -5.06
N VAL A 14 -20.20 5.84 -3.86
CA VAL A 14 -19.29 5.93 -2.73
C VAL A 14 -18.17 5.02 -3.14
N LYS A 15 -17.13 5.60 -3.75
CA LYS A 15 -15.79 5.03 -3.60
C LYS A 15 -15.66 4.79 -2.12
N SER A 16 -15.60 3.52 -1.71
CA SER A 16 -15.19 3.17 -0.37
C SER A 16 -13.82 3.80 -0.17
N VAL A 17 -13.79 5.00 0.41
CA VAL A 17 -12.55 5.58 0.89
C VAL A 17 -12.10 4.59 1.93
N ASP A 18 -10.98 3.91 1.69
CA ASP A 18 -10.41 2.99 2.66
C ASP A 18 -10.21 3.76 3.97
N ALA A 19 -11.18 3.62 4.86
CA ALA A 19 -11.14 4.29 6.13
C ALA A 19 -9.98 3.67 6.91
N PRO A 20 -9.15 4.49 7.56
CA PRO A 20 -8.03 3.98 8.33
C PRO A 20 -8.55 3.06 9.44
N GLN A 21 -8.15 1.79 9.35
CA GLN A 21 -8.49 0.74 10.32
C GLN A 21 -7.62 0.85 11.57
N TYR A 22 -6.45 1.46 11.44
CA TYR A 22 -5.45 1.65 12.48
C TYR A 22 -5.23 3.15 12.75
N PRO A 23 -4.55 3.53 13.84
CA PRO A 23 -4.37 4.93 14.19
C PRO A 23 -3.56 5.66 13.12
N VAL A 24 -4.06 6.80 12.66
CA VAL A 24 -3.33 7.64 11.69
C VAL A 24 -2.14 8.30 12.41
N LEU A 25 -0.93 7.99 11.96
CA LEU A 25 0.28 8.62 12.48
C LEU A 25 0.52 9.94 11.77
N ILE A 26 0.54 9.88 10.43
CA ILE A 26 0.77 11.00 9.52
C ILE A 26 -0.18 10.83 8.33
N GLN A 27 -1.01 11.83 8.07
CA GLN A 27 -2.02 11.76 7.01
C GLN A 27 -1.38 11.83 5.62
N ASP A 28 -0.42 12.74 5.44
CA ASP A 28 0.36 12.89 4.21
C ASP A 28 1.85 12.78 4.49
N PRO A 29 2.39 11.55 4.52
CA PRO A 29 3.78 11.32 4.82
C PRO A 29 4.67 11.78 3.66
N THR A 30 5.67 12.58 3.98
CA THR A 30 6.72 12.96 3.02
C THR A 30 7.63 11.77 2.71
N VAL A 31 8.35 11.80 1.57
CA VAL A 31 9.29 10.73 1.17
C VAL A 31 10.33 10.45 2.28
N SER A 32 10.82 11.51 2.93
CA SER A 32 11.76 11.38 4.06
C SER A 32 11.15 10.62 5.25
N GLN A 33 9.90 10.94 5.62
CA GLN A 33 9.18 10.25 6.70
C GLN A 33 8.85 8.80 6.37
N VAL A 34 8.59 8.51 5.09
CA VAL A 34 8.39 7.14 4.62
C VAL A 34 9.69 6.35 4.78
N ILE A 35 10.82 6.87 4.27
CA ILE A 35 12.11 6.19 4.34
C ILE A 35 12.56 5.96 5.80
N SER A 36 12.38 6.94 6.69
CA SER A 36 12.75 6.80 8.10
C SER A 36 11.92 5.77 8.88
N ASN A 37 10.75 5.38 8.35
CA ASN A 37 9.87 4.38 8.94
C ASN A 37 9.92 3.01 8.24
N PHE A 38 10.89 2.77 7.35
CA PHE A 38 11.13 1.43 6.83
C PHE A 38 11.48 0.47 7.96
N ARG A 39 10.82 -0.70 7.96
CA ARG A 39 11.20 -1.85 8.77
C ARG A 39 12.20 -2.70 7.98
N PHE A 40 12.92 -3.57 8.70
CA PHE A 40 13.77 -4.57 8.06
C PHE A 40 13.01 -5.41 7.03
N SER A 41 11.75 -5.75 7.32
CA SER A 41 10.89 -6.51 6.40
C SER A 41 10.61 -5.78 5.08
N ASP A 42 10.57 -4.44 5.08
CA ASP A 42 10.32 -3.67 3.85
C ASP A 42 11.57 -3.63 2.97
N TYR A 43 12.75 -3.50 3.59
CA TYR A 43 14.03 -3.65 2.87
C TYR A 43 14.19 -5.07 2.32
N ALA A 44 13.90 -6.09 3.13
CA ALA A 44 13.96 -7.48 2.71
C ALA A 44 12.98 -7.75 1.55
N PHE A 45 11.78 -7.17 1.57
CA PHE A 45 10.81 -7.27 0.49
C PHE A 45 11.31 -6.58 -0.78
N GLY A 46 11.72 -5.31 -0.69
CA GLY A 46 12.18 -4.53 -1.84
C GLY A 46 13.44 -5.12 -2.50
N LEU A 47 14.48 -5.40 -1.69
CA LEU A 47 15.75 -5.97 -2.17
C LEU A 47 15.59 -7.43 -2.58
N GLY A 48 14.92 -8.23 -1.76
CA GLY A 48 14.76 -9.67 -1.98
C GLY A 48 13.97 -9.96 -3.25
N LEU A 49 12.84 -9.30 -3.47
CA LEU A 49 12.07 -9.48 -4.71
C LEU A 49 12.83 -8.98 -5.92
N SER A 50 13.53 -7.85 -5.82
CA SER A 50 14.35 -7.34 -6.92
C SER A 50 15.43 -8.33 -7.32
N PHE A 51 16.09 -8.93 -6.33
CA PHE A 51 17.09 -9.96 -6.56
C PHE A 51 16.50 -11.20 -7.21
N VAL A 52 15.39 -11.73 -6.68
CA VAL A 52 14.71 -12.92 -7.24
C VAL A 52 14.27 -12.69 -8.68
N LEU A 53 13.68 -11.53 -8.98
CA LEU A 53 13.23 -11.18 -10.34
C LEU A 53 14.41 -11.02 -11.31
N THR A 54 15.47 -10.33 -10.88
CA THR A 54 16.66 -10.12 -11.71
C THR A 54 17.41 -11.43 -11.94
N ALA A 55 17.57 -12.26 -10.91
CA ALA A 55 18.19 -13.58 -11.01
C ALA A 55 17.37 -14.53 -11.88
N GLY A 56 16.04 -14.52 -11.74
CA GLY A 56 15.13 -15.27 -12.61
C GLY A 56 15.24 -14.85 -14.07
N TYR A 57 15.30 -13.55 -14.34
CA TYR A 57 15.50 -13.02 -15.70
C TYR A 57 16.87 -13.41 -16.27
N TYR A 58 17.93 -13.32 -15.46
CA TYR A 58 19.28 -13.73 -15.85
C TYR A 58 19.35 -15.20 -16.24
N ALA A 59 18.71 -16.06 -15.45
CA ALA A 59 18.60 -17.49 -15.75
C ALA A 59 17.80 -17.75 -17.03
N ALA A 60 16.68 -17.03 -17.24
CA ALA A 60 15.82 -17.19 -18.41
C ALA A 60 16.46 -16.72 -19.72
N THR A 61 17.38 -15.74 -19.66
CA THR A 61 18.05 -15.16 -20.83
C THR A 61 19.42 -15.78 -21.12
N TYR A 62 19.65 -17.03 -20.70
CA TYR A 62 20.94 -17.72 -20.85
C TYR A 62 22.13 -16.87 -20.37
N ARG A 63 21.96 -16.15 -19.26
CA ARG A 63 23.01 -15.34 -18.63
C ARG A 63 23.43 -14.10 -19.44
N HIS A 64 22.53 -13.53 -20.24
CA HIS A 64 22.81 -12.31 -20.98
C HIS A 64 22.87 -11.08 -20.04
N ALA A 65 24.09 -10.69 -19.67
CA ALA A 65 24.34 -9.65 -18.67
C ALA A 65 23.83 -8.25 -19.05
N PRO A 66 23.97 -7.75 -20.30
CA PRO A 66 23.53 -6.40 -20.64
C PRO A 66 22.01 -6.18 -20.51
N SER A 67 21.22 -7.15 -20.96
CA SER A 67 19.75 -7.08 -20.84
C SER A 67 19.30 -7.22 -19.39
N THR A 68 19.99 -8.07 -18.62
CA THR A 68 19.74 -8.23 -17.19
C THR A 68 20.02 -6.94 -16.42
N LEU A 69 21.11 -6.24 -16.76
CA LEU A 69 21.41 -4.92 -16.18
C LEU A 69 20.27 -3.93 -16.47
N GLY A 70 19.81 -3.86 -17.72
CA GLY A 70 18.67 -3.01 -18.10
C GLY A 70 17.36 -3.36 -17.40
N VAL A 71 17.11 -4.64 -17.11
CA VAL A 71 15.94 -5.05 -16.31
C VAL A 71 16.11 -4.67 -14.84
N SER A 72 17.30 -4.86 -14.28
CA SER A 72 17.58 -4.56 -12.87
C SER A 72 17.37 -3.08 -12.52
N THR A 73 17.69 -2.17 -13.44
CA THR A 73 17.50 -0.72 -13.27
C THR A 73 16.03 -0.29 -13.24
N ILE A 74 15.12 -1.12 -13.77
CA ILE A 74 13.67 -0.90 -13.73
C ILE A 74 13.08 -1.58 -12.49
N VAL A 75 13.44 -2.86 -12.28
CA VAL A 75 12.87 -3.69 -11.21
C VAL A 75 13.18 -3.11 -9.83
N PHE A 76 14.44 -2.72 -9.59
CA PHE A 76 14.85 -2.26 -8.26
C PHE A 76 14.09 -1.00 -7.80
N PRO A 77 14.03 0.10 -8.58
CA PRO A 77 13.25 1.28 -8.19
C PRO A 77 11.76 0.97 -8.02
N SER A 78 11.18 0.13 -8.87
CA SER A 78 9.76 -0.25 -8.75
C SER A 78 9.47 -0.99 -7.43
N MET A 79 10.30 -1.95 -7.06
CA MET A 79 10.11 -2.70 -5.81
C MET A 79 10.36 -1.83 -4.57
N MET A 80 11.33 -0.93 -4.61
CA MET A 80 11.56 0.05 -3.54
C MET A 80 10.38 1.04 -3.44
N GLY A 81 9.81 1.46 -4.56
CA GLY A 81 8.58 2.28 -4.60
C GLY A 81 7.39 1.59 -3.95
N LEU A 82 7.13 0.32 -4.31
CA LEU A 82 6.06 -0.49 -3.69
C LEU A 82 6.28 -0.68 -2.19
N SER A 83 7.54 -0.83 -1.77
CA SER A 83 7.90 -0.91 -0.35
C SER A 83 7.62 0.41 0.37
N GLY A 84 7.93 1.54 -0.26
CA GLY A 84 7.60 2.87 0.25
C GLY A 84 6.09 3.10 0.35
N GLU A 85 5.31 2.64 -0.62
CA GLU A 85 3.86 2.74 -0.59
C GLU A 85 3.26 1.92 0.57
N LYS A 86 3.77 0.70 0.81
CA LYS A 86 3.37 -0.09 2.00
C LYS A 86 3.61 0.67 3.30
N VAL A 87 4.77 1.30 3.44
CA VAL A 87 5.10 2.10 4.63
C VAL A 87 4.17 3.31 4.75
N SER A 88 3.91 4.01 3.65
CA SER A 88 2.96 5.13 3.60
C SER A 88 1.55 4.69 4.06
N GLN A 89 1.07 3.53 3.59
CA GLN A 89 -0.20 2.96 4.03
C GLN A 89 -0.24 2.64 5.53
N ARG A 90 0.88 2.17 6.13
CA ARG A 90 0.99 1.97 7.58
C ARG A 90 0.95 3.30 8.35
N LEU A 91 1.66 4.32 7.88
CA LEU A 91 1.63 5.66 8.50
C LEU A 91 0.24 6.30 8.44
N ARG A 92 -0.49 6.04 7.35
CA ARG A 92 -1.88 6.47 7.15
C ARG A 92 -2.91 5.63 7.93
N GLY A 93 -2.50 4.55 8.61
CA GLY A 93 -3.41 3.69 9.36
C GLY A 93 -4.29 2.79 8.48
N ILE A 94 -3.99 2.64 7.19
CA ILE A 94 -4.67 1.69 6.29
C ILE A 94 -4.21 0.26 6.58
N ARG A 95 -2.93 0.10 6.96
CA ARG A 95 -2.32 -1.17 7.35
C ARG A 95 -1.89 -1.15 8.81
N GLU A 96 -1.68 -2.35 9.36
CA GLU A 96 -1.22 -2.57 10.72
C GLU A 96 0.09 -1.81 11.00
N ASN A 97 0.09 -0.98 12.04
CA ASN A 97 1.18 -0.05 12.34
C ASN A 97 1.56 -0.03 13.82
N GLU A 98 1.40 -1.15 14.53
CA GLU A 98 1.69 -1.25 15.97
C GLU A 98 3.13 -0.81 16.30
N SER A 99 4.11 -1.22 15.50
CA SER A 99 5.51 -0.85 15.73
C SER A 99 5.77 0.65 15.57
N GLU A 100 5.07 1.30 14.64
CA GLU A 100 5.19 2.73 14.38
C GLU A 100 4.41 3.52 15.44
N CYS A 101 3.27 3.02 15.92
CA CYS A 101 2.58 3.56 17.08
C CYS A 101 3.50 3.60 18.31
N LYS A 102 4.28 2.54 18.55
CA LYS A 102 5.30 2.51 19.63
C LYS A 102 6.39 3.57 19.43
N LYS A 103 6.91 3.73 18.20
CA LYS A 103 7.93 4.77 17.88
C LYS A 103 7.40 6.18 18.08
N HIS A 104 6.11 6.41 17.81
CA HIS A 104 5.46 7.72 17.88
C HIS A 104 4.71 7.96 19.19
N ASN A 105 4.85 7.09 20.21
CA ASN A 105 4.13 7.15 21.48
C ASN A 105 2.61 7.31 21.34
N LYS A 106 2.00 6.69 20.31
CA LYS A 106 0.55 6.67 20.11
C LYS A 106 -0.04 5.35 20.59
N GLN A 107 -1.25 5.41 21.14
CA GLN A 107 -1.98 4.21 21.53
C GLN A 107 -2.43 3.43 20.29
N PHE A 108 -2.14 2.14 20.25
CA PHE A 108 -2.61 1.25 19.20
C PHE A 108 -4.07 0.85 19.43
N PHE A 109 -4.90 0.95 18.40
CA PHE A 109 -6.27 0.46 18.41
C PHE A 109 -6.67 0.02 17.00
N PHE A 110 -7.60 -0.93 16.93
CA PHE A 110 -8.18 -1.39 15.66
C PHE A 110 -9.64 -0.93 15.58
N LYS A 111 -9.99 -0.25 14.49
CA LYS A 111 -11.37 0.09 14.13
C LYS A 111 -11.82 -0.89 13.05
N PRO A 112 -12.75 -1.81 13.34
CA PRO A 112 -13.38 -2.64 12.32
C PRO A 112 -14.00 -1.73 11.26
N GLN A 113 -13.81 -2.03 9.98
CA GLN A 113 -14.53 -1.28 8.94
C GLN A 113 -16.04 -1.50 9.11
N PRO A 114 -16.85 -0.44 8.99
CA PRO A 114 -18.30 -0.59 8.97
C PRO A 114 -18.68 -1.49 7.80
N ASN A 115 -19.42 -2.56 8.10
CA ASN A 115 -19.84 -3.52 7.11
C ASN A 115 -20.78 -2.80 6.11
N PRO A 116 -20.52 -2.80 4.80
CA PRO A 116 -21.39 -2.11 3.83
C PRO A 116 -22.82 -2.66 3.76
N SER A 117 -23.09 -3.81 4.40
CA SER A 117 -24.41 -4.45 4.47
C SER A 117 -25.28 -3.99 5.65
N THR A 118 -24.80 -3.09 6.52
CA THR A 118 -25.61 -2.55 7.63
C THR A 118 -26.36 -1.31 7.15
N PRO A 119 -27.69 -1.37 6.92
CA PRO A 119 -28.46 -0.17 6.60
C PRO A 119 -28.37 0.80 7.77
N PHE A 120 -28.07 2.07 7.46
CA PHE A 120 -28.26 3.16 8.40
C PHE A 120 -29.74 3.22 8.76
N LEU A 121 -30.07 2.90 10.02
CA LEU A 121 -31.41 3.09 10.60
C LEU A 121 -31.67 4.57 10.87
#